data_AF-A0A5K1BTK9-F1
#
_entry.id   AF-A0A5K1BTK9-F1
#
_cell.length_a   1.000
_cell.length_b   1.000
_cell.length_c   1.000
_cell.angle_alpha   90.00
_cell.angle_beta   90.00
_cell.angle_gamma   90.00
#
_symmetry.space_group_name_H-M   'P 1'
#
loop_
_entity.id
_entity.type
_entity.pdbx_description
1 polymer ?
#
loop_
_entity_poly.entity_id
_entity_poly.type
_entity_poly.pdbx_seq_one_letter_code
_entity_poly.pdbx_strand_id
1 'polypeptide(L)' 'LYDQIFKPSKLLANADFHCFKAGIEPKWEDPVCASGGKWSVTSSRKQNLESMWLET' A
#
# COMPACT_ATOMS: atom_id res chain seq x y z
N LEU A 1 14.57 -0.30 -1.76
CA LEU A 1 13.32 -0.02 -2.52
C LEU A 1 12.70 1.31 -2.11
N TYR A 2 12.53 1.60 -0.81
CA TYR A 2 11.94 2.85 -0.29
C TYR A 2 12.48 4.14 -0.93
N ASP A 3 13.79 4.26 -1.14
CA ASP A 3 14.40 5.46 -1.76
C ASP A 3 14.28 5.50 -3.29
N GLN A 4 13.84 4.42 -3.92
CA GLN A 4 13.72 4.29 -5.38
C GLN A 4 12.27 4.27 -5.87
N ILE A 5 11.29 4.20 -4.97
CA ILE A 5 9.86 4.25 -5.26
C ILE A 5 9.27 5.60 -4.86
N PHE A 6 8.15 5.96 -5.47
CA PHE A 6 7.47 7.21 -5.19
C PHE A 6 7.12 7.31 -3.71
N LYS A 7 7.52 8.41 -3.07
CA LYS A 7 7.11 8.72 -1.70
C LYS A 7 5.58 8.75 -1.63
N PRO A 8 4.94 8.06 -0.66
CA PRO A 8 3.48 8.03 -0.55
C PRO A 8 2.83 9.42 -0.50
N SER A 9 3.54 10.39 0.12
CA SER A 9 3.13 11.79 0.19
C SER A 9 3.02 12.49 -1.19
N LYS A 10 3.74 12.00 -2.20
CA LYS A 10 3.81 12.53 -3.56
C LYS A 10 2.90 11.81 -4.55
N LEU A 11 2.13 10.81 -4.10
CA LEU A 11 1.10 10.19 -4.94
C LEU A 11 0.04 11.23 -5.33
N LEU A 12 -0.36 11.18 -6.60
CA LEU A 12 -1.48 11.98 -7.11
C LEU A 12 -2.77 11.56 -6.38
N ALA A 13 -3.72 12.48 -6.29
CA ALA A 13 -5.05 12.13 -5.80
C ALA A 13 -5.63 11.03 -6.69
N ASN A 14 -6.22 9.99 -6.07
CA ASN A 14 -6.75 8.78 -6.72
C ASN A 14 -5.70 7.82 -7.31
N ALA A 15 -4.42 7.93 -6.91
CA ALA A 15 -3.41 6.93 -7.24
C ALA A 15 -3.28 5.90 -6.10
N ASP A 16 -3.37 4.63 -6.44
CA ASP A 16 -3.20 3.51 -5.51
C ASP A 16 -1.82 2.87 -5.70
N PHE A 17 -1.18 2.49 -4.59
CA PHE A 17 0.07 1.75 -4.58
C PHE A 17 -0.09 0.44 -3.82
N HIS A 18 0.36 -0.65 -4.43
CA HIS A 18 0.21 -2.00 -3.92
C HIS A 18 1.57 -2.69 -3.89
N CYS A 19 1.97 -3.21 -2.73
CA CYS A 19 3.19 -3.98 -2.56
C CYS A 19 2.81 -5.41 -2.14
N PHE A 20 3.12 -6.38 -2.98
CA PHE A 20 2.82 -7.80 -2.75
C PHE A 20 4.10 -8.62 -2.89
N LYS A 21 4.15 -9.78 -2.23
CA LYS A 21 5.25 -10.73 -2.39
C LYS A 21 5.24 -11.26 -3.82
N ALA A 22 6.43 -11.51 -4.39
CA ALA A 22 6.56 -12.07 -5.72
C ALA A 22 5.76 -13.38 -5.85
N GLY A 23 4.92 -13.45 -6.89
CA GLY A 23 4.04 -14.59 -7.15
C GLY A 23 2.62 -14.47 -6.60
N ILE A 24 2.30 -13.40 -5.84
CA ILE A 24 0.94 -13.09 -5.42
C ILE A 24 0.41 -11.96 -6.30
N GLU A 25 -0.69 -12.22 -7.02
CA GLU A 25 -1.33 -11.15 -7.78
C GLU A 25 -2.10 -10.20 -6.85
N PRO A 26 -2.08 -8.88 -7.10
CA PRO A 26 -2.84 -7.89 -6.32
C PRO A 26 -4.33 -7.94 -6.69
N LYS A 27 -4.95 -9.12 -6.63
CA LYS A 27 -6.35 -9.35 -6.99
C LYS A 27 -7.02 -10.12 -5.87
N TRP A 28 -8.27 -9.75 -5.59
CA TRP A 28 -9.12 -10.47 -4.64
C TRP A 28 -9.40 -11.92 -5.07
N GLU A 29 -9.21 -12.22 -6.36
CA GLU A 29 -9.37 -13.54 -6.98
C GLU A 29 -8.18 -14.47 -6.72
N ASP A 30 -7.03 -13.96 -6.25
CA ASP A 30 -5.90 -14.81 -5.89
C ASP A 30 -6.32 -15.72 -4.71
N PRO A 31 -6.09 -17.05 -4.78
CA PRO A 31 -6.51 -17.98 -3.74
C PRO A 31 -5.97 -17.62 -2.35
N VAL A 32 -4.81 -16.94 -2.28
CA VAL A 32 -4.22 -16.46 -1.03
C VAL A 32 -4.94 -15.21 -0.50
N CYS A 33 -5.40 -14.33 -1.38
CA CYS A 33 -6.16 -13.14 -1.00
C CYS A 33 -7.63 -13.44 -0.70
N ALA A 34 -8.23 -14.44 -1.34
CA ALA A 34 -9.64 -14.78 -1.23
C ALA A 34 -10.05 -15.25 0.18
N SER A 35 -9.18 -15.98 0.89
CA SER A 35 -9.41 -16.40 2.28
C SER A 35 -8.81 -15.45 3.32
N GLY A 36 -8.27 -14.30 2.89
CA GLY A 36 -7.57 -13.35 3.73
C GLY A 36 -8.47 -12.27 4.34
N GLY A 37 -7.84 -11.18 4.76
CA GLY A 37 -8.49 -9.97 5.25
C GLY A 37 -7.59 -8.76 5.00
N LYS A 38 -8.19 -7.56 4.93
CA LYS A 38 -7.47 -6.30 4.68
C LYS A 38 -7.55 -5.39 5.89
N TRP A 39 -6.40 -5.06 6.49
CA TRP A 39 -6.31 -3.95 7.43
C TRP A 39 -6.21 -2.64 6.67
N SER A 40 -7.04 -1.66 7.04
CA SER A 40 -7.08 -0.34 6.39
C SER A 40 -6.90 0.75 7.44
N VAL A 41 -6.02 1.70 7.17
CA VAL A 41 -5.79 2.87 8.03
C VAL A 41 -5.97 4.12 7.17
N THR A 42 -6.84 5.03 7.63
CA THR A 42 -7.10 6.31 6.96
C THR A 42 -6.36 7.42 7.70
N SER A 43 -5.55 8.20 6.97
CA SER A 43 -4.90 9.39 7.52
C SER A 43 -5.56 10.66 6.97
N SER A 44 -5.87 11.61 7.86
CA SER A 44 -6.39 12.93 7.50
C SER A 44 -5.29 13.92 7.09
N ARG A 45 -4.01 13.60 7.35
CA ARG A 45 -2.86 14.47 7.04
C ARG A 45 -1.85 13.75 6.16
N LYS A 46 -1.57 14.32 4.99
CA LYS A 46 -0.57 13.79 4.04
C LYS A 46 0.83 13.63 4.63
N GLN A 47 1.22 14.48 5.58
CA GLN A 47 2.54 14.42 6.23
C GLN A 47 2.76 13.15 7.03
N ASN A 48 1.69 12.58 7.61
CA ASN A 48 1.78 11.35 8.41
C ASN A 48 1.90 10.10 7.54
N LEU A 49 1.61 10.19 6.24
CA LEU A 49 1.63 9.04 5.32
C LEU A 49 3.06 8.48 5.13
N GLU A 50 4.11 9.30 5.20
CA GLU A 50 5.48 8.79 5.09
C GLU A 50 5.88 7.95 6.31
N SER A 51 5.63 8.45 7.52
CA SER A 51 5.91 7.71 8.75
C SER A 51 5.09 6.43 8.83
N MET A 52 3.78 6.51 8.54
CA MET A 52 2.91 5.34 8.54
C MET A 52 3.37 4.26 7.57
N TRP A 53 3.80 4.65 6.36
CA TRP A 53 4.27 3.69 5.35
C TRP A 53 5.61 3.04 5.72
N LEU A 54 6.51 3.77 6.39
CA LEU A 54 7.79 3.22 6.83
C LEU A 54 7.65 2.20 7.97
N GLU A 55 6.61 2.34 8.80
CA GLU A 55 6.36 1.52 9.98
C GLU A 55 5.43 0.32 9.73
N THR A 56 5.02 0.06 8.48
CA THR A 56 4.15 -1.07 8.09
C THR A 56 4.96 -2.25 7.53
#